data_AF-A0A8H4WMD9-F1
#
_entry.id   AF-A0A8H4WMD9-F1
#
_cell.length_a   1.000
_cell.length_b   1.000
_cell.length_c   1.000
_cell.angle_alpha   90.00
_cell.angle_beta   90.00
_cell.angle_gamma   90.00
#
_symmetry.space_group_name_H-M   'P 1'
#
loop_
_entity.id
_entity.type
_entity.pdbx_description
1 polymer ?
#
loop_
_entity_poly.entity_id
_entity_poly.type
_entity_poly.pdbx_seq_one_letter_code
_entity_poly.pdbx_strand_id
1 'polypeptide(L)'
;PRLWPKLRYEWTLLPPEIRLLILDYLLPATKHGAASVASYAAVCLEWQHYFERFSFRLLRLLELSVQLSEYDCPDYKSRESPNTTFR
;
A
#
# COMPACT_ATOMS: atom_id res chain seq x y z
N PRO A 1 -31.28 -15.58 -33.55
CA PRO A 1 -30.49 -14.86 -32.52
C PRO A 1 -29.17 -15.60 -32.23
N ARG A 2 -28.03 -15.06 -32.69
CA ARG A 2 -26.72 -15.68 -32.43
C ARG A 2 -26.32 -15.42 -30.98
N LEU A 3 -26.40 -16.45 -30.14
CA LEU A 3 -25.87 -16.43 -28.78
C LEU A 3 -24.35 -16.59 -28.89
N TRP A 4 -23.62 -15.49 -28.84
CA TRP A 4 -22.17 -15.55 -28.66
C TRP A 4 -21.92 -16.11 -27.25
N PRO A 5 -21.07 -17.12 -27.08
CA PRO A 5 -20.69 -17.58 -25.76
C PRO A 5 -20.13 -16.39 -24.98
N LYS A 6 -20.69 -16.12 -23.79
CA LYS A 6 -20.07 -15.18 -22.84
C LYS A 6 -18.78 -15.82 -22.34
N LEU A 7 -17.70 -15.62 -23.09
CA LEU A 7 -16.36 -15.97 -22.63
C LEU A 7 -16.04 -15.08 -21.43
N ARG A 8 -16.04 -15.67 -20.24
CA ARG A 8 -15.47 -15.04 -19.06
C ARG A 8 -13.96 -15.20 -19.18
N TYR A 9 -13.29 -14.14 -19.62
CA TYR A 9 -11.84 -14.12 -19.63
C TYR A 9 -11.35 -13.82 -18.23
N GLU A 10 -10.81 -14.84 -17.56
CA GLU A 10 -10.14 -14.67 -16.27
C GLU A 10 -8.73 -14.14 -16.51
N TRP A 11 -8.34 -13.14 -15.72
CA TRP A 11 -6.99 -12.55 -15.78
C TRP A 11 -5.88 -13.59 -15.63
N THR A 12 -6.08 -14.58 -14.77
CA THR A 12 -5.14 -15.67 -14.48
C THR A 12 -4.91 -16.63 -15.65
N LEU A 13 -5.81 -16.68 -16.63
CA LEU A 13 -5.68 -17.51 -17.82
C LEU A 13 -4.77 -16.87 -18.89
N LEU A 14 -4.43 -15.59 -18.75
CA LEU A 14 -3.51 -14.92 -19.65
C LEU A 14 -2.06 -15.34 -19.34
N PRO A 15 -1.24 -15.61 -20.37
CA PRO A 15 0.19 -15.80 -20.19
C PRO A 15 0.81 -14.60 -19.45
N PRO A 16 1.81 -14.82 -18.57
CA PRO A 16 2.47 -13.75 -17.84
C PRO A 16 2.96 -12.60 -18.73
N GLU A 17 3.44 -12.91 -19.93
CA GLU A 17 3.96 -11.93 -20.88
C GLU A 17 2.86 -10.99 -21.36
N ILE A 18 1.66 -11.52 -21.60
CA ILE A 18 0.50 -10.73 -22.02
C ILE A 18 0.00 -9.86 -20.86
N ARG A 19 -0.02 -10.41 -19.65
CA ARG A 19 -0.37 -9.65 -18.44
C ARG A 19 0.57 -8.47 -18.25
N LEU A 20 1.88 -8.68 -18.37
CA LEU A 20 2.88 -7.62 -18.26
C LEU A 20 2.72 -6.55 -19.35
N LEU A 21 2.48 -6.95 -20.60
CA LEU A 21 2.23 -6.01 -21.70
C LEU A 21 1.01 -5.11 -21.43
N ILE A 22 -0.06 -5.67 -20.86
CA ILE A 22 -1.25 -4.91 -20.48
C ILE A 22 -0.90 -3.91 -19.36
N LEU A 23 -0.18 -4.36 -18.33
CA LEU A 23 0.22 -3.51 -17.21
C LEU A 23 1.16 -2.37 -17.65
N ASP A 24 2.13 -2.66 -18.52
CA ASP A 24 3.03 -1.67 -19.13
C ASP A 24 2.25 -0.64 -19.97
N TYR A 25 1.22 -1.08 -20.70
CA TYR A 25 0.37 -0.20 -21.49
C TYR A 25 -0.48 0.75 -20.63
N LEU A 26 -0.90 0.32 -19.45
CA LEU A 26 -1.69 1.14 -18.52
C LEU A 26 -0.84 2.17 -17.77
N LEU A 27 0.47 1.95 -17.65
CA LEU A 27 1.36 2.80 -16.88
C LEU A 27 1.39 4.27 -17.35
N PRO A 28 1.47 4.60 -18.66
CA PRO A 28 1.43 6.00 -19.13
C PRO A 28 0.13 6.73 -18.79
N ALA A 29 -1.02 6.02 -18.77
CA ALA A 29 -2.31 6.62 -18.44
C ALA A 29 -2.34 7.19 -17.01
N THR A 30 -1.48 6.68 -16.13
CA THR A 30 -1.35 7.18 -14.75
C THR A 30 -0.60 8.51 -14.65
N LYS A 31 0.26 8.82 -15.62
CA LYS A 31 1.04 10.07 -15.65
C LYS A 31 0.21 11.27 -16.11
N HIS A 32 -0.83 11.02 -16.90
CA HIS A 32 -1.68 12.05 -17.49
C HIS A 32 -2.98 12.30 -16.69
N GLY A 33 -3.09 11.75 -15.48
CA GLY A 33 -4.22 12.01 -14.57
C GLY A 33 -5.54 11.33 -14.96
N ALA A 34 -5.57 10.51 -16.02
CA ALA A 34 -6.77 9.81 -16.46
C ALA A 34 -7.18 8.67 -15.51
N ALA A 35 -6.21 8.08 -14.80
CA ALA A 35 -6.44 7.08 -13.77
C ALA A 35 -5.35 7.19 -12.70
N SER A 36 -5.70 7.08 -11.42
CA SER A 36 -4.70 7.08 -10.36
C SER A 36 -4.02 5.72 -10.29
N VAL A 37 -2.70 5.67 -10.04
CA VAL A 37 -1.96 4.42 -9.82
C VAL A 37 -2.62 3.58 -8.72
N ALA A 38 -3.18 4.23 -7.70
CA ALA A 38 -3.92 3.59 -6.61
C ALA A 38 -5.16 2.81 -7.11
N SER A 39 -5.86 3.32 -8.12
CA SER A 39 -7.02 2.65 -8.71
C SER A 39 -6.63 1.34 -9.38
N TYR A 40 -5.47 1.28 -10.06
CA TYR A 40 -4.99 0.05 -10.67
C TYR A 40 -4.43 -0.93 -9.64
N ALA A 41 -3.73 -0.44 -8.61
CA ALA A 41 -3.22 -1.28 -7.53
C ALA A 41 -4.33 -2.01 -6.76
N ALA A 42 -5.56 -1.49 -6.74
CA ALA A 42 -6.69 -2.09 -6.03
C ALA A 42 -7.37 -3.26 -6.78
N VAL A 43 -6.96 -3.59 -8.01
CA VAL A 43 -7.65 -4.61 -8.84
C VAL A 43 -7.44 -6.03 -8.31
N CYS A 44 -6.18 -6.41 -8.08
CA CYS A 44 -5.79 -7.69 -7.48
C CYS A 44 -4.34 -7.62 -7.00
N LEU A 45 -3.88 -8.65 -6.26
CA LEU A 45 -2.52 -8.68 -5.70
C LEU A 45 -1.40 -8.55 -6.75
N GLU A 46 -1.58 -9.14 -7.93
CA GLU A 46 -0.57 -9.03 -8.99
C GLU A 46 -0.45 -7.58 -9.50
N TRP A 47 -1.58 -6.91 -9.70
CA TRP A 47 -1.62 -5.52 -10.13
C TRP A 47 -1.06 -4.60 -9.04
N GLN A 48 -1.41 -4.87 -7.79
CA GLN A 48 -0.86 -4.18 -6.62
C GLN A 48 0.68 -4.24 -6.65
N HIS A 49 1.25 -5.45 -6.70
CA HIS A 49 2.70 -5.62 -6.70
C HIS A 49 3.39 -4.97 -7.90
N TYR A 50 2.74 -4.93 -9.06
CA TYR A 50 3.27 -4.26 -10.24
C TYR A 50 3.22 -2.73 -10.09
N PHE A 51 2.05 -2.15 -9.80
CA PHE A 51 1.83 -0.71 -9.79
C PHE A 51 2.43 0.00 -8.56
N GLU A 52 2.44 -0.63 -7.39
CA GLU A 52 3.03 -0.06 -6.17
C GLU A 52 4.53 0.19 -6.32
N ARG A 53 5.24 -0.62 -7.12
CA ARG A 53 6.65 -0.38 -7.44
C ARG A 53 6.89 0.97 -8.11
N PHE A 54 5.88 1.55 -8.74
CA PHE A 54 5.96 2.88 -9.36
C PHE A 54 5.43 4.00 -8.45
N SER A 55 4.52 3.69 -7.52
CA SER A 55 4.05 4.63 -6.49
C SER A 55 5.10 4.93 -5.42
N PHE A 56 5.76 3.89 -4.88
CA PHE A 56 6.65 4.04 -3.72
C PHE A 56 8.10 4.36 -4.07
N ARG A 57 8.49 4.32 -5.36
CA ARG A 57 9.84 4.75 -5.79
C ARG A 57 10.09 6.23 -5.58
N LEU A 58 9.04 7.04 -5.42
CA LEU A 58 9.14 8.49 -5.28
C LEU A 58 8.24 8.95 -4.12
N LEU A 59 8.47 8.39 -2.94
CA LEU A 59 7.92 8.94 -1.71
C LEU A 59 8.65 10.26 -1.41
N ARG A 60 8.23 11.35 -2.06
CA ARG A 60 8.57 12.70 -1.61
C ARG A 60 7.80 12.91 -0.31
N LEU A 61 8.46 12.62 0.81
CA LEU A 61 8.04 13.12 2.11
C LEU A 61 8.10 14.65 2.02
N LEU A 62 6.99 15.25 1.61
CA LEU A 62 6.78 16.67 1.81
C LEU A 62 6.61 16.81 3.30
N GLU A 63 7.65 17.35 3.93
CA GLU A 63 7.79 17.66 5.33
C GLU A 63 6.69 18.64 5.77
N LEU A 64 5.45 18.16 5.81
CA LEU A 64 4.40 18.76 6.61
C LEU A 64 4.73 18.33 8.03
N SER A 65 5.64 19.08 8.65
CA SER A 65 5.98 19.11 10.07
C SER A 65 5.08 18.20 10.91
N VAL A 66 5.44 16.92 10.99
CA VAL A 66 4.89 16.03 12.00
C VAL A 66 5.54 16.53 13.27
N GLN A 67 4.88 17.45 13.95
CA GLN A 67 5.15 17.71 15.35
C GLN A 67 4.79 16.40 16.07
N LEU A 68 5.79 15.54 16.21
CA LEU A 68 5.79 14.52 17.23
C LEU A 68 5.79 15.29 18.54
N SER A 69 4.59 15.62 19.03
CA SER A 69 4.44 16.01 20.42
C SER A 69 4.92 14.81 21.22
N GLU A 70 5.92 15.07 22.07
CA GLU A 70 6.44 14.12 23.02
C GLU A 70 5.24 13.51 23.75
N TYR A 71 5.05 12.21 23.59
CA TYR A 71 4.17 11.48 24.49
C TYR A 71 4.83 11.54 25.86
N ASP A 72 4.32 12.42 26.73
CA ASP A 72 4.66 12.42 28.16
C ASP A 72 4.45 11.00 28.68
N CYS A 73 5.55 10.34 29.04
CA CYS A 73 5.53 9.03 29.67
C CYS A 73 4.89 9.22 31.06
N PRO A 74 3.75 8.60 31.37
CA PRO A 74 3.13 8.77 32.66
C PRO A 74 4.06 8.21 33.73
N ASP A 75 4.48 9.10 34.62
CA ASP A 75 5.30 8.87 35.80
C ASP A 75 4.80 7.63 36.55
N TYR A 76 5.59 6.56 36.51
CA TYR A 76 5.29 5.33 37.24
C TYR A 76 5.46 5.66 38.71
N LYS A 77 4.35 6.01 39.36
CA LYS A 77 4.25 6.14 40.81
C LYS A 77 4.85 4.89 41.46
N SER A 78 6.04 5.05 42.03
CA SER A 78 6.62 4.09 42.97
C SER A 78 5.82 4.15 44.27
N ARG A 79 4.71 3.39 44.31
CA ARG A 79 4.09 2.87 45.54
C ARG A 79 4.76 1.50 45.81
N GLU A 80 5.14 1.07 47.00
CA GLU A 80 4.95 1.54 48.38
C GLU A 80 5.90 0.69 49.29
N SER A 81 6.62 1.35 50.20
CA SER A 81 6.83 0.99 51.64
C SER A 81 7.49 -0.37 52.03
N PRO A 82 7.63 -0.70 53.35
CA PRO A 82 8.59 -0.13 54.31
C PRO A 82 9.46 -1.21 55.01
N ASN A 83 10.58 -0.80 55.63
CA ASN A 83 11.36 -1.45 56.70
C ASN A 83 11.91 -2.88 56.49
N THR A 84 13.22 -3.09 56.75
CA THR A 84 13.73 -4.00 57.82
C THR A 84 15.27 -3.85 57.97
N THR A 85 15.69 -3.80 59.24
CA THR A 85 16.99 -3.58 59.89
C THR A 85 18.12 -4.61 59.58
N PHE A 86 19.33 -4.29 60.07
CA PHE A 86 20.59 -5.06 60.29
C PHE A 86 21.73 -4.57 59.38
N ARG A 87 22.89 -4.09 59.87
CA ARG A 87 23.65 -4.39 61.09
C ARG A 87 24.61 -3.24 61.42
#